data_AF-A0A1H9GP38-F1
#
_entry.id   AF-A0A1H9GP38-F1
#
_cell.length_a   1.000
_cell.length_b   1.000
_cell.length_c   1.000
_cell.angle_alpha   90.00
_cell.angle_beta   90.00
_cell.angle_gamma   90.00
#
_symmetry.space_group_name_H-M   'P 1'
#
loop_
_entity.id
_entity.type
_entity.pdbx_description
1 polymer ?
#
loop_
_entity_poly.entity_id
_entity_poly.type
_entity_poly.pdbx_seq_one_letter_code
_entity_poly.pdbx_strand_id
1 'polypeptide(L)'
;MSLKYYTAHQNNSGGYFIQNNDVRETVIIQANNVEDALKKLEMITEDYSEYCPCCGERWSEYWDDEDGTEQPMIYGENVYETSPTMFRESAIIYHADGRKEIVVHESKGDI
;
A
#
# COMPACT_ATOMS: atom_id res chain seq x y z
N MET A 1 -2.75 -22.24 4.04
CA MET A 1 -2.27 -21.23 3.08
C MET A 1 -1.22 -20.40 3.80
N SER A 2 -0.18 -19.94 3.10
CA SER A 2 0.82 -19.04 3.68
C SER A 2 0.30 -17.60 3.61
N LEU A 3 0.58 -16.78 4.63
CA LEU A 3 0.24 -15.36 4.57
C LEU A 3 1.13 -14.66 3.53
N LYS A 4 0.52 -13.79 2.73
CA LYS A 4 1.17 -12.99 1.69
C LYS A 4 0.88 -11.52 1.88
N TYR A 5 1.73 -10.68 1.30
CA TYR A 5 1.58 -9.23 1.24
C TYR A 5 1.13 -8.79 -0.15
N TYR A 6 0.10 -7.96 -0.17
CA TYR A 6 -0.49 -7.35 -1.36
C TYR A 6 -0.38 -5.83 -1.24
N THR A 7 0.13 -5.17 -2.28
CA THR A 7 0.51 -3.75 -2.24
C THR A 7 -0.36 -2.92 -3.17
N ALA A 8 -1.03 -1.91 -2.61
CA ALA A 8 -1.91 -0.99 -3.32
C ALA A 8 -1.31 0.42 -3.27
N HIS A 9 -1.52 1.15 -4.35
CA HIS A 9 -0.97 2.49 -4.52
C HIS A 9 -2.11 3.50 -4.69
N GLN A 10 -1.94 4.68 -4.09
CA GLN A 10 -2.79 5.81 -4.43
C GLN A 10 -2.42 6.36 -5.80
N ASN A 11 -3.41 6.54 -6.64
CA ASN A 11 -3.34 7.45 -7.77
C ASN A 11 -3.30 8.89 -7.26
N ASN A 12 -2.47 9.71 -7.89
CA ASN A 12 -2.31 11.15 -7.59
C ASN A 12 -3.49 11.99 -8.14
N SER A 13 -4.71 11.52 -7.88
CA SER A 13 -5.98 12.11 -8.29
C SER A 13 -6.11 13.52 -7.71
N GLY A 14 -6.12 14.53 -8.59
CA GLY A 14 -6.19 15.93 -8.18
C GLY A 14 -4.86 16.54 -7.71
N GLY A 15 -3.73 15.85 -7.91
CA GLY A 15 -2.40 16.37 -7.58
C GLY A 15 -2.03 16.30 -6.10
N TYR A 16 -2.70 15.44 -5.32
CA TYR A 16 -2.35 15.15 -3.94
C TYR A 16 -2.59 13.68 -3.56
N PHE A 17 -1.94 13.23 -2.49
CA PHE A 17 -2.18 11.95 -1.83
C PHE A 17 -2.85 12.14 -0.47
N ILE A 18 -3.71 11.21 -0.07
CA ILE A 18 -4.31 11.20 1.26
C ILE A 18 -3.32 10.54 2.23
N GLN A 19 -2.94 11.25 3.29
CA GLN A 19 -1.98 10.76 4.28
C GLN A 19 -2.50 11.01 5.69
N ASN A 20 -2.91 9.94 6.38
CA ASN A 20 -3.49 10.00 7.74
C ASN A 20 -3.24 8.66 8.48
N ASN A 21 -3.71 8.48 9.71
CA ASN A 21 -3.35 7.25 10.44
C ASN A 21 -3.81 5.93 9.79
N ASP A 22 -4.67 5.95 8.77
CA ASP A 22 -5.24 4.79 8.11
C ASP A 22 -4.70 4.58 6.69
N VAL A 23 -4.30 5.65 6.00
CA VAL A 23 -3.76 5.55 4.64
C VAL A 23 -2.48 6.35 4.42
N ARG A 24 -1.65 5.84 3.50
CA ARG A 24 -0.44 6.44 2.95
C ARG A 24 -0.47 6.28 1.43
N GLU A 25 0.46 6.88 0.70
CA GLU A 25 0.59 6.65 -0.75
C GLU A 25 0.63 5.16 -1.09
N THR A 26 1.29 4.35 -0.25
CA THR A 26 1.30 2.89 -0.34
C THR A 26 0.60 2.25 0.87
N VAL A 27 -0.37 1.37 0.61
CA VAL A 27 -1.02 0.49 1.60
C VAL A 27 -0.65 -0.96 1.29
N ILE A 28 -0.15 -1.68 2.29
CA ILE A 28 0.23 -3.09 2.15
C ILE A 28 -0.63 -3.94 3.09
N ILE A 29 -1.23 -5.00 2.57
CA ILE A 29 -2.13 -5.87 3.31
C ILE A 29 -1.54 -7.26 3.40
N GLN A 30 -1.45 -7.78 4.63
CA GLN A 30 -1.15 -9.19 4.86
C GLN A 30 -2.43 -10.01 4.94
N ALA A 31 -2.57 -11.03 4.09
CA ALA A 31 -3.78 -11.84 3.96
C ALA A 31 -3.46 -13.28 3.50
N ASN A 32 -4.45 -14.18 3.55
CA ASN A 32 -4.29 -15.58 3.12
C ASN A 32 -4.40 -15.78 1.61
N ASN A 33 -5.11 -14.87 0.94
CA ASN A 33 -5.42 -14.90 -0.49
C ASN A 33 -5.83 -13.49 -0.95
N VAL A 34 -6.01 -13.31 -2.26
CA VAL A 34 -6.35 -12.01 -2.84
C VAL A 34 -7.75 -11.52 -2.42
N GLU A 35 -8.72 -12.42 -2.24
CA GLU A 35 -10.09 -12.05 -1.84
C GLU A 35 -10.13 -11.41 -0.45
N ASP A 36 -9.40 -11.99 0.52
CA ASP A 36 -9.24 -11.44 1.86
C ASP A 36 -8.53 -10.08 1.82
N ALA A 37 -7.53 -9.93 0.95
CA ALA A 37 -6.78 -8.68 0.78
C ALA A 37 -7.67 -7.56 0.23
N LEU A 38 -8.43 -7.83 -0.84
CA LEU A 38 -9.33 -6.88 -1.47
C LEU A 38 -10.43 -6.41 -0.51
N LYS A 39 -11.08 -7.33 0.22
CA LYS A 39 -12.10 -6.96 1.23
C LYS A 39 -11.51 -6.05 2.31
N LYS A 40 -10.30 -6.34 2.76
CA LYS A 40 -9.63 -5.54 3.78
C LYS A 40 -9.22 -4.17 3.22
N LEU A 41 -8.79 -4.09 1.97
CA LEU A 41 -8.49 -2.82 1.30
C LEU A 41 -9.73 -1.96 1.21
N GLU A 42 -10.84 -2.50 0.68
CA GLU A 42 -12.12 -1.80 0.55
C GLU A 42 -12.58 -1.21 1.89
N MET A 43 -12.52 -1.98 2.97
CA MET A 43 -12.85 -1.50 4.32
C MET A 43 -11.92 -0.39 4.83
N ILE A 44 -10.63 -0.43 4.49
CA ILE A 44 -9.66 0.60 4.90
C ILE A 44 -9.86 1.88 4.10
N THR A 45 -10.19 1.76 2.82
CA THR A 45 -10.17 2.85 1.85
C THR A 45 -11.54 3.42 1.53
N GLU A 46 -12.64 2.87 2.08
CA GLU A 46 -14.02 3.35 1.83
C GLU A 46 -14.15 4.87 1.97
N ASP A 47 -13.66 5.42 3.09
CA ASP A 47 -13.68 6.87 3.37
C ASP A 47 -12.58 7.66 2.63
N TYR A 48 -11.71 6.99 1.86
CA TYR A 48 -10.54 7.54 1.18
C TYR A 48 -10.48 7.17 -0.31
N SER A 49 -11.64 6.96 -0.95
CA SER A 49 -11.76 6.48 -2.34
C SER A 49 -12.38 7.51 -3.30
N GLU A 50 -11.81 8.71 -3.34
CA GLU A 50 -12.27 9.74 -4.29
C GLU A 50 -11.93 9.39 -5.74
N TYR A 51 -12.94 9.40 -6.61
CA TYR A 51 -12.78 9.20 -8.05
C TYR A 51 -12.31 10.49 -8.76
N CYS A 52 -11.24 10.41 -9.58
CA CYS A 52 -10.92 11.46 -10.56
C CYS A 52 -11.31 11.01 -11.97
N PRO A 53 -12.05 11.82 -12.75
CA PRO A 53 -12.25 11.56 -14.18
C PRO A 53 -10.94 11.42 -14.99
N CYS A 54 -9.86 12.00 -14.48
CA CYS A 54 -8.53 12.02 -15.07
C CYS A 54 -7.66 10.79 -14.76
N CYS A 55 -7.82 10.23 -13.55
CA CYS A 55 -6.94 9.21 -12.99
C CYS A 55 -7.68 7.91 -12.64
N GLY A 56 -9.01 7.90 -12.70
CA GLY A 56 -9.85 6.79 -12.28
C GLY A 56 -10.05 6.73 -10.77
N GLU A 57 -10.15 5.50 -10.26
CA GLU A 57 -10.24 5.21 -8.83
C GLU A 57 -9.01 5.72 -8.07
N ARG A 58 -9.19 6.04 -6.78
CA ARG A 58 -8.08 6.51 -5.95
C ARG A 58 -7.02 5.45 -5.75
N TRP A 59 -7.41 4.19 -5.66
CA TRP A 59 -6.52 3.08 -5.36
C TRP A 59 -6.30 2.23 -6.62
N SER A 60 -5.07 1.75 -6.76
CA SER A 60 -4.64 0.84 -7.81
C SER A 60 -4.33 -0.51 -7.20
N GLU A 61 -5.31 -1.41 -7.26
CA GLU A 61 -5.28 -2.78 -6.73
C GLU A 61 -5.59 -3.82 -7.82
N TYR A 62 -4.65 -4.02 -8.74
CA TYR A 62 -4.77 -5.08 -9.74
C TYR A 62 -4.01 -6.32 -9.25
N TRP A 63 -4.59 -7.02 -8.29
CA TRP A 63 -4.00 -8.24 -7.74
C TRP A 63 -4.71 -9.49 -8.25
N ASP A 64 -3.93 -10.52 -8.50
CA ASP A 64 -4.37 -11.92 -8.46
C ASP A 64 -3.65 -12.70 -7.34
N ASP A 65 -3.89 -14.01 -7.26
CA ASP A 65 -3.25 -14.86 -6.24
C ASP A 65 -1.72 -14.97 -6.42
N GLU A 66 -1.18 -14.70 -7.61
CA GLU A 66 0.26 -14.77 -7.91
C GLU A 66 1.00 -13.49 -7.50
N ASP A 67 0.30 -12.35 -7.37
CA ASP A 67 0.89 -11.07 -6.94
C ASP A 67 1.26 -11.04 -5.44
N GLY A 68 0.78 -12.02 -4.67
CA GLY A 68 1.07 -12.14 -3.24
C GLY A 68 2.54 -12.43 -2.94
N THR A 69 3.20 -11.50 -2.25
CA THR A 69 4.63 -11.59 -1.91
C THR A 69 4.89 -12.10 -0.49
N GLU A 70 6.03 -12.76 -0.23
CA GLU A 70 6.39 -13.27 1.12
C GLU A 70 6.82 -12.16 2.09
N GLN A 71 7.23 -11.02 1.56
CA GLN A 71 7.66 -9.84 2.29
C GLN A 71 6.87 -8.64 1.79
N PRO A 72 6.67 -7.59 2.59
CA PRO A 72 6.02 -6.38 2.09
C PRO A 72 6.92 -5.69 1.07
N MET A 73 6.49 -5.68 -0.20
CA MET A 73 7.27 -5.14 -1.32
C MET A 73 6.61 -3.88 -1.89
N ILE A 74 7.43 -2.95 -2.39
CA ILE A 74 6.98 -1.85 -3.24
C ILE A 74 7.82 -1.82 -4.52
N TYR A 75 7.19 -2.01 -5.67
CA TYR A 75 7.86 -2.10 -6.99
C TYR A 75 9.06 -3.04 -7.03
N GLY A 76 8.96 -4.19 -6.34
CA GLY A 76 10.02 -5.21 -6.31
C GLY A 76 11.15 -4.96 -5.30
N GLU A 77 11.11 -3.89 -4.52
CA GLU A 77 12.01 -3.65 -3.39
C GLU A 77 11.28 -3.89 -2.06
N ASN A 78 11.98 -4.40 -1.04
CA ASN A 78 11.40 -4.57 0.28
C ASN A 78 11.09 -3.19 0.89
N VAL A 79 9.88 -3.00 1.44
CA VAL A 79 9.41 -1.73 2.01
C VAL A 79 10.37 -1.15 3.06
N TYR A 80 11.07 -2.01 3.81
CA TYR A 80 12.02 -1.60 4.85
C TYR A 80 13.36 -1.13 4.28
N GLU A 81 13.62 -1.42 3.01
CA GLU A 81 14.84 -1.04 2.30
C GLU A 81 14.61 0.08 1.29
N THR A 82 13.35 0.36 0.93
CA THR A 82 12.97 1.41 -0.02
C THR A 82 13.40 2.80 0.44
N SER A 83 14.04 3.55 -0.46
CA SER A 83 14.35 4.97 -0.27
C SER A 83 13.13 5.87 -0.52
N PRO A 84 13.02 7.02 0.17
CA PRO A 84 11.94 7.97 -0.06
C PRO A 84 12.04 8.58 -1.46
N THR A 85 10.89 8.91 -2.04
CA THR A 85 10.78 9.71 -3.26
C THR A 85 10.01 11.00 -2.96
N MET A 86 9.94 11.92 -3.92
CA MET A 86 9.13 13.14 -3.77
C MET A 86 7.63 12.88 -3.55
N PHE A 87 7.15 11.64 -3.76
CA PHE A 87 5.75 11.25 -3.62
C PHE A 87 5.54 10.15 -2.57
N ARG A 88 6.59 9.45 -2.17
CA ARG A 88 6.52 8.30 -1.27
C ARG A 88 7.56 8.45 -0.15
N GLU A 89 7.10 8.96 0.97
CA GLU A 89 7.91 9.11 2.20
C GLU A 89 7.66 7.99 3.20
N SER A 90 6.51 7.32 3.12
CA SER A 90 6.16 6.21 4.01
C SER A 90 5.09 5.31 3.41
N ALA A 91 5.01 4.09 3.92
CA ALA A 91 3.96 3.12 3.64
C ALA A 91 3.25 2.71 4.95
N ILE A 92 2.05 2.15 4.83
CA ILE A 92 1.34 1.56 5.96
C ILE A 92 1.04 0.08 5.69
N ILE A 93 1.31 -0.77 6.68
CA ILE A 93 1.16 -2.21 6.60
C ILE A 93 0.06 -2.64 7.58
N TYR A 94 -0.92 -3.38 7.06
CA TYR A 94 -1.99 -4.01 7.80
C TYR A 94 -1.75 -5.52 7.93
N HIS A 95 -1.17 -5.92 9.06
CA HIS A 95 -0.87 -7.30 9.37
C HIS A 95 -2.15 -8.14 9.56
N ALA A 96 -2.07 -9.44 9.30
CA ALA A 96 -3.22 -10.35 9.43
C ALA A 96 -3.66 -10.51 10.89
N ASP A 97 -2.76 -10.29 11.83
CA ASP A 97 -3.00 -10.31 13.28
C ASP A 97 -3.67 -9.03 13.82
N GLY A 98 -3.97 -8.06 12.96
CA GLY A 98 -4.61 -6.79 13.31
C GLY A 98 -3.64 -5.67 13.67
N ARG A 99 -2.32 -5.90 13.69
CA ARG A 99 -1.34 -4.82 13.86
C ARG A 99 -1.32 -3.91 12.63
N LYS A 100 -1.11 -2.62 12.90
CA LYS A 100 -0.89 -1.58 11.90
C LYS A 100 0.50 -0.98 12.11
N GLU A 101 1.27 -0.90 11.05
CA GLU A 101 2.67 -0.45 11.09
C GLU A 101 2.90 0.62 10.02
N ILE A 102 3.46 1.76 10.41
CA ILE A 102 3.90 2.78 9.46
C ILE A 102 5.40 2.65 9.30
N VAL A 103 5.83 2.42 8.05
CA VAL A 103 7.24 2.36 7.68
C VAL A 103 7.61 3.69 7.04
N VAL A 104 8.46 4.47 7.70
CA VAL A 104 9.02 5.71 7.14
C VAL A 104 10.27 5.37 6.36
N HIS A 105 10.34 5.81 5.12
CA HIS A 105 11.48 5.58 4.24
C HIS A 105 12.57 6.61 4.53
N GLU A 106 13.78 6.14 4.83
CA GLU A 106 14.92 7.01 5.09
C GLU A 106 15.82 7.07 3.85
N SER A 107 16.33 8.27 3.54
CA SER A 107 17.36 8.41 2.51
C SER A 107 18.59 7.63 2.96
N LYS A 108 18.97 6.62 2.17
CA LYS A 108 20.29 6.00 2.30
C LYS A 108 21.29 7.10 1.95
N GLY A 109 21.97 7.66 2.95
CA GLY A 109 22.98 8.68 2.73
C GLY A 109 24.00 8.18 1.71
N ASP A 110 24.33 9.01 0.72
CA ASP A 110 25.39 8.73 -0.23
C ASP A 110 26.70 8.50 0.55
N ILE A 111 27.27 7.30 0.45
CA ILE A 111 28.60 6.97 0.97
C ILE A 111 29.65 7.38 -0.06
#